data_AF-A0A4V6WI33-F1
#
_entry.id   AF-A0A4V6WI33-F1
#
_cell.length_a   1.000
_cell.length_b   1.000
_cell.length_c   1.000
_cell.angle_alpha   90.00
_cell.angle_beta   90.00
_cell.angle_gamma   90.00
#
_symmetry.space_group_name_H-M   'P 1'
#
loop_
_entity.id
_entity.type
_entity.pdbx_description
1 polymer ?
#
loop_
_entity_poly.entity_id
_entity_poly.type
_entity_poly.pdbx_seq_one_letter_code
_entity_poly.pdbx_strand_id
1 'polypeptide(L)'
;MILPIPGTATQAPLPVCIASLNQAIDQATQSQQCFANLGALFRAIERLSEAHSPSSELATLGHALAGEWANLCDVEREELELCCAELQRRTQGEST
;
A
#
# COMPACT_ATOMS: atom_id res chain seq x y z
N MET A 1 -36.21 19.05 -28.71
CA MET A 1 -35.54 18.94 -27.39
C MET A 1 -34.97 17.55 -27.29
N ILE A 2 -33.64 17.41 -27.38
CA ILE A 2 -32.95 16.11 -27.35
C ILE A 2 -32.63 15.81 -25.88
N LEU A 3 -33.10 14.68 -25.38
CA LEU A 3 -32.84 14.19 -24.02
C LEU A 3 -31.38 13.67 -23.93
N PRO A 4 -30.66 13.95 -22.83
CA PRO A 4 -29.33 13.41 -22.62
C PRO A 4 -29.40 11.90 -22.35
N ILE A 5 -28.55 11.13 -23.03
CA ILE A 5 -28.42 9.68 -22.87
C ILE A 5 -27.74 9.41 -21.51
N PRO A 6 -28.38 8.67 -20.58
CA PRO A 6 -27.74 8.24 -19.35
C PRO A 6 -26.85 7.04 -19.68
N GLY A 7 -25.55 7.26 -19.86
CA GLY A 7 -24.65 6.15 -20.20
C GLY A 7 -23.16 6.46 -20.26
N THR A 8 -22.74 7.71 -20.40
CA THR A 8 -21.31 8.05 -20.32
C THR A 8 -20.89 8.20 -18.87
N ALA A 9 -20.76 7.07 -18.17
CA ALA A 9 -19.78 7.01 -17.09
C ALA A 9 -18.44 7.34 -17.75
N THR A 10 -17.89 8.51 -17.44
CA THR A 10 -16.57 8.93 -17.91
C THR A 10 -15.54 7.97 -17.33
N GLN A 11 -15.32 6.83 -17.99
CA GLN A 11 -14.21 5.94 -17.65
C GLN A 11 -12.94 6.76 -17.83
N ALA A 12 -12.17 6.92 -16.75
CA ALA A 12 -10.87 7.55 -16.84
C ALA A 12 -10.04 6.82 -17.91
N PRO A 13 -9.26 7.53 -18.74
CA PRO A 13 -8.43 6.89 -19.74
C PRO A 13 -7.54 5.83 -19.08
N LEU A 14 -7.46 4.63 -19.65
CA LEU A 14 -6.65 3.51 -19.13
C LEU A 14 -5.21 3.92 -18.73
N PRO A 15 -4.51 4.82 -19.47
CA PRO A 15 -3.19 5.32 -19.05
C PRO A 15 -3.21 6.06 -17.71
N VAL A 16 -4.28 6.80 -17.41
CA VAL A 16 -4.47 7.51 -16.14
C VAL A 16 -4.65 6.51 -15.00
N CYS A 17 -5.44 5.45 -15.21
CA CYS A 17 -5.62 4.39 -14.21
C CYS A 17 -4.29 3.68 -13.89
N ILE A 18 -3.49 3.35 -14.91
CA ILE A 18 -2.17 2.72 -14.72
C ILE A 18 -1.23 3.65 -13.96
N ALA A 19 -1.19 4.94 -14.30
CA ALA A 19 -0.38 5.92 -13.58
C ALA A 19 -0.79 6.04 -12.10
N SER A 20 -2.09 6.06 -11.82
CA SER A 20 -2.61 6.07 -10.45
C SER A 20 -2.26 4.80 -9.66
N LEU A 21 -2.30 3.62 -10.30
CA LEU A 21 -1.89 2.37 -9.67
C LEU A 21 -0.39 2.36 -9.35
N ASN A 22 0.45 2.80 -10.28
CA ASN A 22 1.89 2.92 -10.02
C ASN A 22 2.19 3.87 -8.86
N GLN A 23 1.49 5.01 -8.78
CA GLN A 23 1.61 5.92 -7.64
C GLN A 23 1.20 5.25 -6.32
N ALA A 24 0.13 4.45 -6.32
CA ALA A 24 -0.31 3.72 -5.14
C ALA A 24 0.71 2.63 -4.72
N ILE A 25 1.34 1.95 -5.68
CA ILE A 25 2.42 0.97 -5.44
C ILE A 25 3.64 1.64 -4.80
N ASP A 26 4.04 2.82 -5.31
CA ASP A 26 5.14 3.60 -4.74
C ASP A 26 4.83 4.03 -3.30
N GLN A 27 3.60 4.45 -3.04
CA GLN A 27 3.14 4.84 -1.71
C GLN A 27 3.10 3.64 -0.74
N ALA A 28 2.63 2.48 -1.20
CA ALA A 28 2.62 1.25 -0.40
C ALA A 28 4.05 0.82 -0.03
N THR A 29 4.98 0.88 -0.99
CA THR A 29 6.41 0.61 -0.78
C THR A 29 7.02 1.58 0.25
N GLN A 30 6.75 2.88 0.12
CA GLN A 30 7.23 3.87 1.09
C GLN A 30 6.64 3.63 2.49
N SER A 31 5.35 3.27 2.55
CA SER A 31 4.64 3.02 3.82
C SER A 31 5.20 1.78 4.53
N GLN A 32 5.46 0.70 3.78
CA GLN A 32 6.13 -0.50 4.29
C GLN A 32 7.48 -0.15 4.93
N GLN A 33 8.31 0.64 4.25
CA GLN A 33 9.60 1.07 4.79
C GLN A 33 9.44 1.92 6.06
N CYS A 34 8.45 2.81 6.10
CA CYS A 34 8.14 3.60 7.29
C CYS A 34 7.77 2.72 8.49
N PHE A 35 6.93 1.70 8.28
CA PHE A 35 6.57 0.75 9.33
C PHE A 35 7.75 -0.12 9.77
N ALA A 36 8.61 -0.56 8.83
CA ALA A 36 9.84 -1.26 9.18
C ALA A 36 10.77 -0.41 10.08
N ASN A 37 10.93 0.88 9.74
CA ASN A 37 11.71 1.82 10.55
C ASN A 37 11.08 2.05 11.93
N LEU A 38 9.76 2.14 12.01
CA LEU A 38 9.03 2.25 13.27
C LEU A 38 9.22 1.01 14.14
N GLY A 39 9.18 -0.19 13.55
CA GLY A 39 9.48 -1.44 14.24
C GLY A 39 10.90 -1.48 14.77
N ALA A 40 11.88 -0.95 14.03
CA ALA A 40 13.25 -0.81 14.50
C ALA A 40 13.38 0.17 15.68
N LEU A 41 12.63 1.28 15.65
CA LEU A 41 12.58 2.24 16.75
C LEU A 41 12.02 1.59 18.03
N PHE A 42 10.89 0.88 17.93
CA PHE A 42 10.32 0.18 19.08
C PHE A 42 11.29 -0.86 19.65
N ARG A 43 11.99 -1.62 18.79
CA ARG A 43 13.02 -2.56 19.24
C ARG A 43 14.19 -1.87 19.95
N ALA A 44 14.55 -0.65 19.55
CA ALA A 44 15.56 0.13 20.25
C ALA A 44 15.07 0.59 21.64
N ILE A 45 13.80 1.01 21.74
CA ILE A 45 13.18 1.39 23.02
C ILE A 45 13.14 0.19 23.96
N GLU A 46 12.73 -0.99 23.49
CA GLU A 46 12.69 -2.23 24.28
C GLU A 46 14.08 -2.55 24.87
N ARG A 47 15.15 -2.46 24.07
CA ARG A 47 16.53 -2.73 24.52
C ARG A 47 17.08 -1.75 25.54
N LEU A 48 16.58 -0.51 25.53
CA LEU A 48 17.01 0.55 26.45
C LEU A 48 16.15 0.61 27.71
N SER A 49 14.97 0.00 27.68
CA SER A 49 14.04 -0.01 28.80
C SER A 49 14.44 -1.07 29.81
N GLU A 50 14.13 -0.82 31.09
CA GLU A 50 14.23 -1.87 32.11
C GLU A 50 13.27 -3.01 31.77
N ALA A 51 13.72 -4.25 31.95
CA ALA A 51 12.90 -5.44 31.74
C ALA A 51 11.62 -5.35 32.60
N HIS A 52 10.47 -5.68 32.01
CA HIS A 52 9.14 -5.59 32.64
C HIS A 52 8.69 -4.17 33.01
N SER A 53 9.37 -3.12 32.53
CA SER A 53 8.81 -1.79 32.59
C SER A 53 7.65 -1.65 31.59
N PRO A 54 6.66 -0.78 31.88
CA PRO A 54 5.59 -0.46 30.92
C PRO A 54 6.14 0.00 29.56
N SER A 55 7.29 0.69 29.55
CA SER A 55 7.97 1.10 28.32
C SER A 55 8.47 -0.09 27.51
N SER A 56 9.01 -1.13 28.15
CA SER A 56 9.39 -2.37 27.49
C SER A 56 8.17 -3.08 26.90
N GLU A 57 7.09 -3.21 27.65
CA GLU A 57 5.86 -3.88 27.17
C GLU A 57 5.21 -3.14 25.99
N LEU A 58 5.11 -1.81 26.09
CA LEU A 58 4.61 -0.97 24.99
C LEU A 58 5.51 -1.05 23.76
N ALA A 59 6.82 -1.14 23.94
CA ALA A 59 7.77 -1.29 22.86
C ALA A 59 7.63 -2.65 22.15
N THR A 60 7.46 -3.75 22.91
CA THR A 60 7.19 -5.07 22.32
C THR A 60 5.90 -5.05 21.50
N LEU A 61 4.82 -4.47 22.03
CA LEU A 61 3.55 -4.34 21.31
C LEU A 61 3.69 -3.46 20.05
N GLY A 62 4.37 -2.32 20.17
CA GLY A 62 4.61 -1.41 19.05
C GLY A 62 5.44 -2.07 17.95
N HIS A 63 6.45 -2.87 18.31
CA HIS A 63 7.26 -3.63 17.35
C HIS A 63 6.41 -4.63 16.57
N ALA A 64 5.57 -5.40 17.27
CA ALA A 64 4.67 -6.37 16.64
C ALA A 64 3.68 -5.67 15.69
N LEU A 65 3.03 -4.61 16.15
CA LEU A 65 2.06 -3.85 15.36
C LEU A 65 2.71 -3.24 14.11
N ALA A 66 3.91 -2.67 14.24
CA ALA A 66 4.65 -2.15 13.09
C ALA A 66 4.96 -3.24 12.06
N GLY A 67 5.26 -4.47 12.51
CA GLY A 67 5.43 -5.63 11.64
C GLY A 67 4.15 -6.00 10.88
N GLU A 68 3.01 -6.02 11.57
CA GLU A 68 1.70 -6.30 10.96
C GLU A 68 1.32 -5.27 9.89
N TRP A 69 1.52 -3.98 10.17
CA TRP A 69 1.26 -2.93 9.19
C TRP A 69 2.21 -2.98 7.99
N ALA A 70 3.50 -3.27 8.22
CA ALA A 70 4.44 -3.47 7.11
C ALA A 70 4.02 -4.65 6.22
N ASN A 71 3.55 -5.74 6.81
CA ASN A 71 3.03 -6.90 6.08
C ASN A 71 1.75 -6.55 5.30
N LEU A 72 0.83 -5.78 5.89
CA LEU A 72 -0.37 -5.31 5.20
C LEU A 72 -0.01 -4.46 3.98
N CYS A 73 0.93 -3.51 4.12
CA CYS A 73 1.40 -2.72 2.98
C CYS A 73 1.98 -3.58 1.86
N ASP A 74 2.64 -4.69 2.19
CA ASP A 74 3.19 -5.62 1.21
C ASP A 74 2.11 -6.36 0.43
N VAL A 75 1.10 -6.87 1.14
CA VAL A 75 -0.06 -7.56 0.53
C VAL A 75 -0.83 -6.62 -0.38
N GLU A 76 -1.15 -5.41 0.10
CA GLU A 76 -1.88 -4.42 -0.71
C GLU A 76 -1.05 -3.97 -1.93
N ARG A 77 0.28 -3.86 -1.80
CA ARG A 77 1.18 -3.59 -2.93
C ARG A 77 1.09 -4.70 -3.97
N GLU A 78 1.13 -5.96 -3.57
CA GLU A 78 1.03 -7.12 -4.47
C GLU A 78 -0.29 -7.12 -5.24
N GLU A 79 -1.42 -6.86 -4.57
CA GLU A 79 -2.73 -6.74 -5.20
C GLU A 79 -2.79 -5.60 -6.22
N LEU A 80 -2.16 -4.45 -5.93
CA LEU A 80 -2.06 -3.33 -6.86
C LEU A 80 -1.19 -3.68 -8.08
N GLU A 81 -0.09 -4.40 -7.89
CA GLU A 81 0.80 -4.86 -8.96
C GLU A 81 0.07 -5.83 -9.90
N LEU A 82 -0.70 -6.77 -9.35
CA LEU A 82 -1.55 -7.69 -10.11
C LEU A 82 -2.60 -6.93 -10.94
N CYS A 83 -3.27 -5.94 -10.33
CA CYS A 83 -4.26 -5.10 -11.02
C CYS A 83 -3.62 -4.30 -12.16
N CYS A 84 -2.43 -3.72 -11.93
CA CYS A 84 -1.69 -2.97 -12.93
C CYS A 84 -1.28 -3.86 -14.12
N ALA A 85 -0.76 -5.06 -13.83
CA ALA A 85 -0.36 -6.03 -14.85
C ALA A 85 -1.54 -6.51 -15.71
N GLU A 86 -2.71 -6.72 -15.10
CA GLU A 86 -3.94 -7.06 -15.81
C GLU A 86 -4.37 -5.96 -16.77
N LEU A 87 -4.37 -4.69 -16.33
CA LEU A 87 -4.73 -3.54 -17.18
C LEU A 87 -3.75 -3.32 -18.33
N GLN A 88 -2.45 -3.52 -18.10
CA GLN A 88 -1.42 -3.44 -19.13
C GLN A 88 -1.60 -4.54 -20.19
N ARG A 89 -1.99 -5.75 -19.80
CA ARG A 89 -2.25 -6.84 -20.75
C ARG A 89 -3.44 -6.53 -21.66
N ARG A 90 -4.50 -5.91 -21.12
CA ARG A 90 -5.68 -5.50 -21.89
C ARG A 90 -5.34 -4.45 -22.95
N THR A 91 -4.53 -3.45 -22.59
CA THR A 91 -4.09 -2.42 -23.55
C THR A 91 -3.22 -2.99 -24.68
N GLN A 92 -2.43 -4.03 -24.41
CA GLN A 92 -1.65 -4.73 -25.44
C GLN A 92 -2.52 -5.62 -26.34
N GLY A 93 -3.56 -6.26 -25.81
CA GLY A 93 -4.49 -7.10 -26.58
C GLY A 93 -5.49 -6.34 -27.47
N GLU A 94 -5.78 -5.07 -27.15
CA GLU A 94 -6.62 -4.19 -27.97
C GLU A 94 -5.88 -3.58 -29.19
N SER A 95 -4.56 -3.80 -29.29
CA SER A 95 -3.70 -3.24 -30.33
C SER A 95 -3.43 -4.18 -31.53
N THR A 96 -4.14 -5.31 -31.62
CA THR A 96 -4.06 -6.30 -32.72
C THR A 96 -5.43 -6.54 -33.34
#